data_AF-A0A5S6QMJ3-F1
#
_entry.id   AF-A0A5S6QMJ3-F1
#
_cell.length_a   1.000
_cell.length_b   1.000
_cell.length_c   1.000
_cell.angle_alpha   90.00
_cell.angle_beta   90.00
_cell.angle_gamma   90.00
#
_symmetry.space_group_name_H-M   'P 1'
#
loop_
_entity.id
_entity.type
_entity.pdbx_description
1 polymer ?
#
loop_
_entity_poly.entity_id
_entity_poly.type
_entity_poly.pdbx_seq_one_letter_code
_entity_poly.pdbx_strand_id
1 'polypeptide(L)'
;MFYLVSPYCVPSGINQEDLMHPPESATLWYNDGSGKECIRQKGSTLATVGALLLVESLTDVFGAITGQGDNQVIVAMFEIPPGHSREIYVQSERETIRNRVEAYMNRLSSIFNSVGLPVKKEESWVHLDVFAYGKDILYKDAVLPMAMKRVMRIMPDVNDVFPSLTNSLATFFAADRRPAQKVSMCLFRSLFLLLKVL
;
A
#
# COMPACT_ATOMS: atom_id res chain seq x y z
N MET A 1 6.13 -27.64 5.64
CA MET A 1 4.94 -27.81 6.48
C MET A 1 4.56 -26.45 7.03
N PHE A 2 3.30 -26.06 6.87
CA PHE A 2 2.71 -24.91 7.53
C PHE A 2 1.62 -25.41 8.47
N TYR A 3 1.52 -24.80 9.65
CA TYR A 3 0.47 -25.15 10.60
C TYR A 3 0.07 -23.94 11.44
N LEU A 4 -1.19 -23.93 11.88
CA LEU A 4 -1.73 -22.91 12.77
C LEU A 4 -1.30 -23.22 14.21
N VAL A 5 -0.53 -22.32 14.82
CA VAL A 5 -0.20 -22.38 16.25
C VAL A 5 -1.32 -21.70 17.01
N SER A 6 -2.22 -22.47 17.60
CA SER A 6 -3.29 -21.96 18.46
C SER A 6 -3.60 -22.95 19.58
N PRO A 7 -3.72 -22.50 20.84
CA PRO A 7 -4.14 -23.36 21.94
C PRO A 7 -5.60 -23.85 21.79
N TYR A 8 -6.40 -23.21 20.95
CA TYR A 8 -7.81 -23.53 20.75
C TYR A 8 -8.07 -24.33 19.46
N CYS A 9 -7.08 -24.44 18.58
CA CYS A 9 -7.22 -25.08 17.28
C CYS A 9 -6.03 -26.02 17.03
N VAL A 10 -6.00 -27.11 17.80
CA VAL A 10 -5.00 -28.18 17.62
C VAL A 10 -5.35 -28.95 16.35
N PRO A 11 -4.38 -29.28 15.48
CA PRO A 11 -4.65 -30.08 14.29
C PRO A 11 -5.20 -31.45 14.68
N SER A 12 -6.30 -31.86 14.03
CA SER A 12 -6.97 -33.13 14.27
C SER A 12 -6.23 -34.31 13.62
N GLY A 13 -6.31 -35.49 14.24
CA GLY A 13 -5.73 -36.72 13.68
C GLY A 13 -4.22 -36.89 13.87
N ILE A 14 -3.60 -36.12 14.78
CA ILE A 14 -2.20 -36.32 15.16
C ILE A 14 -2.10 -37.47 16.17
N ASN A 15 -1.37 -38.52 15.80
CA ASN A 15 -0.96 -39.60 16.69
C ASN A 15 0.51 -39.45 17.08
N GLN A 16 0.95 -40.13 18.14
CA GLN A 16 2.34 -40.08 18.62
C GLN A 16 3.34 -40.62 17.59
N GLU A 17 2.91 -41.50 16.68
CA GLU A 17 3.73 -42.05 15.59
C GLU A 17 3.87 -41.08 14.41
N ASP A 18 2.89 -40.22 14.19
CA ASP A 18 2.79 -39.32 13.03
C ASP A 18 3.29 -37.90 13.34
N LEU A 19 3.89 -37.67 14.51
CA LEU A 19 4.36 -36.34 14.95
C LEU A 19 5.33 -35.67 13.96
N MET A 20 6.13 -36.47 13.25
CA MET A 20 7.09 -35.96 12.27
C MET A 20 6.47 -35.69 10.89
N HIS A 21 5.34 -36.33 10.58
CA HIS A 21 4.63 -36.21 9.31
C HIS A 21 3.11 -36.25 9.52
N PRO A 22 2.53 -35.28 10.24
CA PRO A 22 1.10 -35.28 10.53
C PRO A 22 0.27 -35.18 9.24
N PRO A 23 -0.94 -35.78 9.21
CA PRO A 23 -1.82 -35.71 8.06
C PRO A 23 -2.28 -34.26 7.81
N GLU A 24 -2.53 -33.93 6.54
CA GLU A 24 -3.07 -32.62 6.18
C GLU A 24 -4.47 -32.40 6.76
N SER A 25 -4.74 -31.17 7.17
CA SER A 25 -6.01 -30.73 7.75
C SER A 25 -6.26 -29.25 7.43
N ALA A 26 -7.39 -28.72 7.86
CA ALA A 26 -7.69 -27.29 7.69
C ALA A 26 -6.67 -26.37 8.39
N THR A 27 -5.91 -26.87 9.36
CA THR A 27 -4.91 -26.11 10.13
C THR A 27 -3.48 -26.54 9.86
N LEU A 28 -3.25 -27.53 8.98
CA LEU A 28 -1.91 -28.04 8.65
C LEU A 28 -1.84 -28.49 7.19
N TRP A 29 -0.87 -27.98 6.44
CA TRP A 29 -0.69 -28.33 5.02
C TRP A 29 0.79 -28.33 4.61
N TYR A 30 1.08 -29.01 3.51
CA TYR A 30 2.42 -29.09 2.92
C TYR A 30 2.48 -28.39 1.56
N ASN A 31 3.70 -28.22 1.04
CA ASN A 31 3.98 -27.79 -0.33
C ASN A 31 3.26 -26.49 -0.76
N ASP A 32 3.15 -25.55 0.17
CA ASP A 32 2.57 -24.25 -0.12
C ASP A 32 3.52 -23.40 -0.96
N GLY A 33 3.16 -23.18 -2.23
CA GLY A 33 3.89 -22.33 -3.16
C GLY A 33 3.64 -20.84 -2.99
N SER A 34 2.77 -20.42 -2.05
CA SER A 34 2.45 -19.01 -1.84
C SER A 34 3.54 -18.24 -1.09
N GLY A 35 3.67 -16.96 -1.41
CA GLY A 35 4.44 -16.02 -0.60
C GLY A 35 3.80 -15.85 0.79
N LYS A 36 4.64 -15.59 1.80
CA LYS A 36 4.20 -15.27 3.16
C LYS A 36 4.49 -13.82 3.47
N GLU A 37 3.60 -13.19 4.22
CA GLU A 37 3.74 -11.80 4.62
C GLU A 37 5.10 -11.58 5.29
N CYS A 38 5.73 -10.43 5.01
CA CYS A 38 7.07 -10.05 5.46
C CYS A 38 8.25 -10.87 4.92
N ILE A 39 8.05 -12.06 4.34
CA ILE A 39 9.14 -12.85 3.74
C ILE A 39 9.49 -12.30 2.35
N ARG A 40 10.78 -12.02 2.12
CA ARG A 40 11.30 -11.47 0.86
C ARG A 40 10.59 -10.19 0.38
N GLN A 41 10.01 -9.41 1.30
CA GLN A 41 9.25 -8.20 0.98
C GLN A 41 9.99 -7.24 0.04
N LYS A 42 11.30 -7.00 0.27
CA LYS A 42 12.12 -6.17 -0.63
C LYS A 42 12.26 -6.76 -2.04
N GLY A 43 12.40 -8.08 -2.15
CA GLY A 43 12.48 -8.77 -3.43
C GLY A 43 11.18 -8.69 -4.21
N SER A 44 10.05 -8.90 -3.54
CA SER A 44 8.72 -8.71 -4.14
C SER A 44 8.51 -7.26 -4.59
N THR A 45 8.89 -6.28 -3.76
CA THR A 45 8.83 -4.85 -4.14
C THR A 45 9.72 -4.54 -5.35
N LEU A 46 10.92 -5.13 -5.46
CA LEU A 46 11.76 -4.96 -6.64
C LEU A 46 11.11 -5.52 -7.91
N ALA A 47 10.45 -6.68 -7.81
CA ALA A 47 9.74 -7.26 -8.94
C ALA A 47 8.57 -6.37 -9.40
N THR A 48 7.78 -5.84 -8.45
CA THR A 48 6.69 -4.91 -8.77
C THR A 48 7.20 -3.61 -9.37
N VAL A 49 8.28 -3.04 -8.84
CA VAL A 49 8.89 -1.82 -9.40
C VAL A 49 9.42 -2.08 -10.82
N GLY A 50 10.06 -3.24 -11.06
CA GLY A 50 10.51 -3.62 -12.40
C GLY A 50 9.35 -3.76 -13.39
N ALA A 51 8.23 -4.34 -12.97
CA ALA A 51 7.02 -4.41 -13.80
C ALA A 51 6.46 -3.02 -14.11
N LEU A 52 6.47 -2.08 -13.15
CA LEU A 52 6.03 -0.70 -13.38
C LEU A 52 6.92 0.07 -14.35
N LEU A 53 8.23 -0.08 -14.25
CA LEU A 53 9.18 0.50 -15.21
C LEU A 53 8.96 -0.07 -16.63
N LEU A 54 8.59 -1.35 -16.72
CA LEU A 54 8.17 -1.93 -18.00
C LEU A 54 6.88 -1.27 -18.53
N VAL A 55 5.88 -1.01 -17.69
CA VAL A 55 4.67 -0.27 -18.10
C VAL A 55 5.02 1.11 -18.64
N GLU A 56 5.87 1.86 -17.92
CA GLU A 56 6.34 3.19 -18.31
C GLU A 56 7.02 3.14 -19.69
N SER A 57 7.96 2.20 -19.90
CA SER A 57 8.64 2.04 -21.20
C SER A 57 7.71 1.70 -22.37
N LEU A 58 6.57 1.05 -22.11
CA LEU A 58 5.62 0.62 -23.14
C LEU A 58 4.49 1.62 -23.40
N THR A 59 4.25 2.55 -22.47
CA THR A 59 3.17 3.52 -22.53
C THR A 59 3.66 4.95 -22.77
N ASP A 60 4.96 5.19 -22.59
CA ASP A 60 5.58 6.53 -22.64
C ASP A 60 4.96 7.50 -21.60
N VAL A 61 4.38 6.96 -20.54
CA VAL A 61 3.81 7.73 -19.42
C VAL A 61 4.83 7.75 -18.29
N PHE A 62 5.47 8.91 -18.10
CA PHE A 62 6.46 9.08 -17.05
C PHE A 62 5.85 8.95 -15.66
N GLY A 63 6.49 8.19 -14.77
CA GLY A 63 5.94 7.84 -13.47
C GLY A 63 6.90 8.05 -12.31
N ALA A 64 6.49 8.78 -11.26
CA ALA A 64 7.19 8.71 -9.98
C ALA A 64 6.61 7.54 -9.15
N ILE A 65 7.42 6.52 -8.88
CA ILE A 65 7.00 5.29 -8.19
C ILE A 65 7.50 5.31 -6.74
N THR A 66 6.60 5.07 -5.79
CA THR A 66 6.95 4.84 -4.38
C THR A 66 6.19 3.64 -3.84
N GLY A 67 6.82 2.84 -2.99
CA GLY A 67 6.27 1.56 -2.59
C GLY A 67 6.73 1.11 -1.22
N GLN A 68 5.86 0.38 -0.51
CA GLN A 68 6.20 -0.33 0.71
C GLN A 68 5.52 -1.69 0.71
N GLY A 69 6.23 -2.73 0.25
CA GLY A 69 5.67 -4.08 0.18
C GLY A 69 4.60 -4.20 -0.91
N ASP A 70 3.38 -4.55 -0.49
CA ASP A 70 2.18 -4.74 -1.32
C ASP A 70 1.49 -3.41 -1.71
N ASN A 71 1.77 -2.34 -0.97
CA ASN A 71 1.20 -1.02 -1.22
C ASN A 71 2.15 -0.17 -2.07
N GLN A 72 1.77 0.03 -3.33
CA GLN A 72 2.51 0.80 -4.32
C GLN A 72 1.73 2.07 -4.68
N VAL A 73 2.44 3.14 -5.00
CA VAL A 73 1.84 4.42 -5.43
C VAL A 73 2.62 4.91 -6.63
N ILE A 74 1.89 5.37 -7.63
CA ILE A 74 2.43 5.86 -8.88
C ILE A 74 1.87 7.26 -9.11
N VAL A 75 2.76 8.18 -9.44
CA VAL A 75 2.38 9.51 -9.93
C VAL A 75 2.55 9.49 -11.44
N ALA A 76 1.49 9.15 -12.17
CA ALA A 76 1.51 9.08 -13.62
C ALA A 76 1.36 10.49 -14.21
N MET A 77 2.35 10.93 -14.98
CA MET A 77 2.41 12.26 -15.59
C MET A 77 2.00 12.19 -17.05
N PHE A 78 0.90 12.87 -17.39
CA PHE A 78 0.38 12.96 -18.75
C PHE A 78 0.70 14.34 -19.32
N GLU A 79 1.28 14.37 -20.51
CA GLU A 79 1.58 15.62 -21.21
C GLU A 79 0.30 16.41 -21.54
N ILE A 80 0.40 17.72 -21.41
CA ILE A 80 -0.66 18.68 -21.74
C ILE A 80 -0.33 19.27 -23.13
N PRO A 81 -1.31 19.32 -24.06
CA PRO A 81 -1.09 19.92 -25.37
C PRO A 81 -0.63 21.38 -25.30
N PRO A 82 0.25 21.83 -26.21
CA PRO A 82 0.72 23.22 -26.22
C PRO A 82 -0.47 24.18 -26.38
N GLY A 83 -0.39 25.33 -25.69
CA GLY A 83 -1.42 26.37 -25.72
C GLY A 83 -2.55 26.19 -24.69
N HIS A 84 -2.55 25.11 -23.90
CA HIS A 84 -3.50 24.94 -22.79
C HIS A 84 -2.79 25.13 -21.43
N SER A 85 -3.46 25.79 -20.49
CA SER A 85 -3.07 25.67 -19.08
C SER A 85 -3.62 24.37 -18.49
N ARG A 86 -2.98 23.86 -17.43
CA ARG A 86 -3.42 22.64 -16.75
C ARG A 86 -4.86 22.73 -16.27
N GLU A 87 -5.21 23.85 -15.65
CA GLU A 87 -6.53 24.05 -15.06
C GLU A 87 -7.61 24.06 -16.14
N ILE A 88 -7.34 24.71 -17.27
CA ILE A 88 -8.26 24.77 -18.40
C ILE A 88 -8.40 23.37 -19.02
N TYR A 89 -7.28 22.69 -19.29
CA TYR A 89 -7.30 21.36 -19.90
C TYR A 89 -8.03 20.32 -19.03
N VAL A 90 -7.81 20.33 -17.71
CA VAL A 90 -8.52 19.43 -16.79
C VAL A 90 -10.02 19.74 -16.72
N GLN A 91 -10.45 20.97 -16.98
CA GLN A 91 -11.86 21.33 -16.99
C GLN A 91 -12.54 21.05 -18.33
N SER A 92 -11.88 21.35 -19.45
CA SER A 92 -12.44 21.22 -20.80
C SER A 92 -12.35 19.79 -21.34
N GLU A 93 -11.27 19.06 -21.05
CA GLU A 93 -10.92 17.78 -21.68
C GLU A 93 -10.98 16.61 -20.70
N ARG A 94 -11.97 16.62 -19.79
CA ARG A 94 -12.12 15.59 -18.75
C ARG A 94 -12.22 14.18 -19.31
N GLU A 95 -12.97 14.01 -20.40
CA GLU A 95 -13.21 12.70 -21.01
C GLU A 95 -11.93 12.17 -21.67
N THR A 96 -11.20 13.04 -22.36
CA THR A 96 -9.89 12.72 -22.96
C THR A 96 -8.90 12.25 -21.89
N ILE A 97 -8.82 12.95 -20.75
CA ILE A 97 -7.97 12.55 -19.62
C ILE A 97 -8.42 11.21 -19.04
N ARG A 98 -9.72 11.02 -18.83
CA ARG A 98 -10.28 9.76 -18.33
C ARG A 98 -9.90 8.58 -19.22
N ASN A 99 -10.03 8.73 -20.53
CA ASN A 99 -9.68 7.69 -21.51
C ASN A 99 -8.18 7.35 -21.49
N ARG A 100 -7.29 8.37 -21.35
CA ARG A 100 -5.85 8.14 -21.21
C ARG A 100 -5.50 7.37 -19.94
N VAL A 101 -6.12 7.75 -18.81
CA VAL A 101 -5.94 7.07 -17.53
C VAL A 101 -6.44 5.63 -17.60
N GLU A 102 -7.61 5.40 -18.20
CA GLU A 102 -8.16 4.05 -18.36
C GLU A 102 -7.30 3.17 -19.27
N ALA A 103 -6.80 3.71 -20.38
CA ALA A 103 -5.86 3.01 -21.26
C ALA A 103 -4.56 2.61 -20.52
N TYR A 104 -4.00 3.53 -19.74
CA TYR A 104 -2.84 3.25 -18.89
C TYR A 104 -3.13 2.15 -17.86
N MET A 105 -4.26 2.22 -17.14
CA MET A 105 -4.65 1.23 -16.14
C MET A 105 -4.91 -0.16 -16.75
N ASN A 106 -5.49 -0.21 -17.95
CA ASN A 106 -5.69 -1.47 -18.67
C ASN A 106 -4.38 -2.10 -19.09
N ARG A 107 -3.43 -1.29 -19.58
CA ARG A 107 -2.09 -1.78 -19.95
C ARG A 107 -1.31 -2.26 -18.73
N LEU A 108 -1.35 -1.51 -17.64
CA LEU A 108 -0.74 -1.88 -16.36
C LEU A 108 -1.30 -3.22 -15.87
N SER A 109 -2.63 -3.36 -15.82
CA SER A 109 -3.29 -4.60 -15.39
C SER A 109 -2.89 -5.79 -16.27
N SER A 110 -2.79 -5.61 -17.58
CA SER A 110 -2.37 -6.67 -18.51
C SER A 110 -0.94 -7.13 -18.27
N ILE A 111 0.00 -6.22 -17.98
CA ILE A 111 1.41 -6.54 -17.73
C ILE A 111 1.55 -7.23 -16.37
N PHE A 112 0.86 -6.73 -15.36
CA PHE A 112 0.88 -7.33 -14.03
C PHE A 112 0.29 -8.74 -14.03
N ASN A 113 -0.80 -8.95 -14.79
CA ASN A 113 -1.35 -10.28 -15.01
C ASN A 113 -0.37 -11.22 -15.74
N SER A 114 0.40 -10.74 -16.73
CA SER A 114 1.35 -11.59 -17.46
C SER A 114 2.57 -12.00 -16.62
N VAL A 115 2.93 -11.21 -15.60
CA VAL A 115 3.99 -11.51 -14.63
C VAL A 115 3.48 -12.38 -13.47
N GLY A 116 2.16 -12.64 -13.40
CA GLY A 116 1.55 -13.44 -12.34
C GLY A 116 1.29 -12.65 -11.04
N LEU A 117 1.24 -11.33 -11.11
CA LEU A 117 0.97 -10.42 -9.99
C LEU A 117 -0.31 -9.61 -10.27
N PRO A 118 -1.50 -10.24 -10.25
CA PRO A 118 -2.73 -9.56 -10.66
C PRO A 118 -3.05 -8.35 -9.75
N VAL A 119 -3.36 -7.21 -10.39
CA VAL A 119 -3.78 -6.00 -9.69
C VAL A 119 -5.24 -6.13 -9.28
N LYS A 120 -5.52 -5.93 -7.99
CA LYS A 120 -6.88 -5.86 -7.47
C LYS A 120 -7.49 -4.50 -7.74
N LYS A 121 -8.45 -4.43 -8.65
CA LYS A 121 -9.12 -3.18 -9.03
C LYS A 121 -9.99 -2.64 -7.90
N GLU A 122 -10.52 -3.52 -7.05
CA GLU A 122 -11.40 -3.18 -5.93
C GLU A 122 -10.61 -2.52 -4.78
N GLU A 123 -9.31 -2.77 -4.69
CA GLU A 123 -8.41 -2.22 -3.67
C GLU A 123 -7.53 -1.07 -4.20
N SER A 124 -7.60 -0.78 -5.50
CA SER A 124 -6.79 0.25 -6.17
C SER A 124 -7.67 1.44 -6.59
N TRP A 125 -7.14 2.66 -6.50
CA TRP A 125 -7.90 3.87 -6.83
C TRP A 125 -7.02 4.94 -7.48
N VAL A 126 -7.64 5.79 -8.30
CA VAL A 126 -6.98 6.86 -9.05
C VAL A 126 -7.60 8.20 -8.69
N HIS A 127 -6.78 9.22 -8.43
CA HIS A 127 -7.28 10.57 -8.16
C HIS A 127 -6.29 11.67 -8.54
N LEU A 128 -6.80 12.81 -9.02
CA LEU A 128 -5.98 13.97 -9.44
C LEU A 128 -5.35 14.76 -8.28
N ASP A 129 -6.08 14.90 -7.18
CA ASP A 129 -5.71 15.80 -6.07
C ASP A 129 -5.46 15.09 -4.74
N VAL A 130 -5.58 13.77 -4.68
CA VAL A 130 -5.49 12.99 -3.44
C VAL A 130 -4.36 11.98 -3.62
N PHE A 131 -3.39 12.03 -2.73
CA PHE A 131 -2.28 11.08 -2.66
C PHE A 131 -2.31 10.42 -1.29
N ALA A 132 -2.20 9.10 -1.25
CA ALA A 132 -2.01 8.40 0.01
C ALA A 132 -0.77 7.51 -0.05
N TYR A 133 0.08 7.60 0.97
CA TYR A 133 1.23 6.72 1.13
C TYR A 133 1.53 6.52 2.61
N GLY A 134 1.78 5.28 3.04
CA GLY A 134 2.18 5.01 4.43
C GLY A 134 1.18 5.46 5.51
N LYS A 135 -0.12 5.51 5.19
CA LYS A 135 -1.23 6.04 6.02
C LYS A 135 -1.30 7.57 6.14
N ASP A 136 -0.40 8.28 5.47
CA ASP A 136 -0.50 9.73 5.29
C ASP A 136 -1.30 10.03 4.03
N ILE A 137 -2.16 11.04 4.11
CA ILE A 137 -3.01 11.49 3.01
C ILE A 137 -2.63 12.93 2.72
N LEU A 138 -2.29 13.22 1.47
CA LEU A 138 -2.12 14.56 0.96
C LEU A 138 -3.34 14.89 0.10
N TYR A 139 -3.93 16.05 0.33
CA TYR A 139 -5.03 16.59 -0.46
C TYR A 139 -4.67 17.99 -0.94
N LYS A 140 -4.60 18.20 -2.26
CA LYS A 140 -4.24 19.49 -2.87
C LYS A 140 -2.97 20.11 -2.27
N ASP A 141 -1.93 19.29 -2.10
CA ASP A 141 -0.63 19.66 -1.51
C ASP A 141 -0.63 19.89 0.01
N ALA A 142 -1.76 19.70 0.68
CA ALA A 142 -1.84 19.76 2.13
C ALA A 142 -1.79 18.36 2.73
N VAL A 143 -0.84 18.10 3.62
CA VAL A 143 -0.83 16.88 4.44
C VAL A 143 -2.02 16.93 5.39
N LEU A 144 -2.91 15.94 5.32
CA LEU A 144 -4.05 15.82 6.23
C LEU A 144 -3.59 15.14 7.52
N PRO A 145 -3.68 15.81 8.68
CA PRO A 145 -3.25 15.22 9.94
C PRO A 145 -4.24 14.16 10.41
N MET A 146 -3.75 12.95 10.68
CA MET A 146 -4.52 11.86 11.30
C MET A 146 -4.62 12.03 12.83
N ALA A 147 -5.02 13.23 13.29
CA ALA A 147 -4.97 13.62 14.70
C ALA A 147 -5.81 12.70 15.60
N MET A 148 -7.04 12.36 15.18
CA MET A 148 -7.93 11.48 15.96
C MET A 148 -7.29 10.12 16.24
N LYS A 149 -6.68 9.49 15.23
CA LYS A 149 -5.98 8.21 15.36
C LYS A 149 -4.81 8.28 16.35
N ARG A 150 -4.20 9.46 16.53
CA ARG A 150 -3.11 9.68 17.49
C ARG A 150 -3.63 9.90 18.90
N VAL A 151 -4.71 10.67 19.06
CA VAL A 151 -5.39 10.87 20.36
C VAL A 151 -5.87 9.54 20.94
N MET A 152 -6.40 8.65 20.11
CA MET A 152 -6.81 7.30 20.54
C MET A 152 -5.66 6.43 21.07
N ARG A 153 -4.40 6.81 20.82
CA ARG A 153 -3.19 6.09 21.30
C ARG A 153 -2.53 6.76 22.51
N ILE A 154 -3.18 7.73 23.16
CA ILE A 154 -2.65 8.38 24.38
C ILE A 154 -2.67 7.43 25.59
N MET A 155 -3.42 6.33 25.52
CA MET A 155 -3.42 5.29 26.54
C MET A 155 -2.07 4.54 26.60
N PRO A 156 -1.70 3.99 27.77
CA PRO A 156 -0.42 3.29 27.95
C PRO A 156 -0.19 2.20 26.91
N ASP A 157 1.06 2.02 26.49
CA ASP A 157 1.46 1.08 25.45
C ASP A 157 0.97 -0.32 25.80
N VAL A 158 0.30 -0.96 24.83
CA VAL A 158 -0.23 -2.33 24.98
C VAL A 158 0.90 -3.36 25.08
N ASN A 159 2.11 -2.99 24.65
CA ASN A 159 3.29 -3.84 24.71
C ASN A 159 4.09 -3.68 26.01
N ASP A 160 3.76 -2.69 26.85
CA ASP A 160 4.40 -2.57 28.15
C ASP A 160 3.76 -3.56 29.13
N VAL A 161 4.60 -4.42 29.71
CA VAL A 161 4.17 -5.41 30.71
C VAL A 161 3.62 -4.73 31.97
N PHE A 162 4.10 -3.53 32.28
CA PHE A 162 3.63 -2.74 33.42
C PHE A 162 3.44 -1.26 33.04
N PRO A 163 2.25 -0.69 33.25
CA PRO A 163 2.02 0.72 32.99
C PRO A 163 2.79 1.56 34.01
N SER A 164 3.73 2.37 33.53
CA SER A 164 4.43 3.36 34.35
C SER A 164 3.95 4.78 34.01
N LEU A 165 4.07 5.70 34.98
CA LEU A 165 3.78 7.12 34.76
C LEU A 165 4.69 7.69 33.65
N THR A 166 5.96 7.29 33.63
CA THR A 166 6.93 7.70 32.61
C THR A 166 6.49 7.30 31.21
N ASN A 167 6.02 6.06 31.02
CA ASN A 167 5.60 5.57 29.70
C ASN A 167 4.27 6.21 29.25
N SER A 168 3.36 6.44 30.20
CA SER A 168 2.11 7.16 29.92
C SER A 168 2.38 8.61 29.48
N LEU A 169 3.26 9.33 30.19
CA LEU A 169 3.66 10.69 29.82
C LEU A 169 4.42 10.72 28.49
N ALA A 170 5.35 9.78 28.26
CA ALA A 170 6.07 9.68 26.99
C ALA A 170 5.11 9.45 25.81
N THR A 171 4.10 8.60 26.00
CA THR A 171 3.08 8.32 24.98
C THR A 171 2.21 9.56 24.70
N PHE A 172 1.82 10.30 25.74
CA PHE A 172 1.12 11.58 25.60
C PHE A 172 1.93 12.60 24.79
N PHE A 173 3.19 12.86 25.17
CA PHE A 173 4.06 13.79 24.44
C PHE A 173 4.32 13.34 22.99
N ALA A 174 4.49 12.04 22.75
CA ALA A 174 4.72 11.50 21.42
C ALA A 174 3.46 11.52 20.53
N ALA A 175 2.27 11.51 21.13
CA ALA A 175 1.00 11.66 20.43
C ALA A 175 0.74 13.12 20.03
N ASP A 176 1.17 14.09 20.84
CA ASP A 176 1.01 15.53 20.59
C ASP A 176 2.00 16.08 19.54
N ARG A 177 3.30 15.76 19.65
CA ARG A 177 4.33 16.33 18.75
C ARG A 177 4.22 15.88 17.29
N ARG A 178 3.76 14.65 17.02
CA ARG A 178 3.75 14.07 15.67
C ARG A 178 2.72 14.73 14.73
N PRO A 179 1.49 15.02 15.15
CA PRO A 179 0.57 15.87 14.39
C PRO A 179 1.13 17.25 14.15
N ALA A 180 1.67 17.92 15.18
CA ALA A 180 2.19 19.29 15.07
C ALA A 180 3.30 19.43 14.01
N GLN A 181 4.19 18.44 13.89
CA GLN A 181 5.25 18.42 12.87
C GLN A 181 4.73 18.31 11.43
N LYS A 182 3.54 17.70 11.22
CA LYS A 182 2.97 17.49 9.88
C LYS A 182 2.17 18.67 9.34
N VAL A 183 1.95 19.69 10.16
CA VAL A 183 1.18 20.90 9.77
C VAL A 183 2.06 21.94 9.04
N SER A 184 3.33 21.62 8.75
CA SER A 184 4.20 22.45 7.90
C SER A 184 4.05 22.07 6.40
N MET A 185 3.73 23.07 5.57
CA MET A 185 3.41 23.01 4.14
C MET A 185 4.53 22.41 3.26
N CYS A 186 4.17 21.55 2.29
CA CYS A 186 5.03 21.18 1.16
C CYS A 186 4.23 21.18 -0.16
N LEU A 187 4.68 22.01 -1.12
CA LEU A 187 4.12 22.21 -2.47
C LEU A 187 4.57 21.10 -3.43
N PHE A 188 3.67 20.22 -3.90
CA PHE A 188 3.85 19.47 -5.16
C PHE A 188 2.53 18.87 -5.66
N ARG A 189 2.00 19.42 -6.76
CA ARG A 189 0.65 19.16 -7.29
C ARG A 189 0.73 18.27 -8.53
N SER A 190 0.41 16.99 -8.43
CA SER A 190 0.46 16.00 -9.54
C SER A 190 -0.67 14.98 -9.45
N LEU A 191 -0.96 14.23 -10.52
CA LEU A 191 -1.98 13.16 -10.54
C LEU A 191 -1.46 11.92 -9.80
N PHE A 192 -2.28 11.32 -8.94
CA PHE A 192 -1.86 10.29 -8.00
C PHE A 192 -2.67 8.99 -8.18
N LEU A 193 -1.97 7.86 -8.21
CA LEU A 193 -2.54 6.53 -8.38
C LEU A 193 -2.06 5.63 -7.24
N LEU A 194 -2.97 5.10 -6.42
CA LEU A 194 -2.64 4.08 -5.41
C LEU A 194 -2.95 2.69 -5.98
N LEU A 195 -1.95 1.82 -5.95
CA LEU A 195 -2.00 0.45 -6.45
C LEU A 195 -1.70 -0.53 -5.33
N LYS A 196 -2.57 -1.53 -5.18
CA LYS A 196 -2.31 -2.66 -4.28
C LYS A 196 -2.06 -3.93 -5.08
N VAL A 197 -0.87 -4.50 -4.88
CA VAL A 197 -0.40 -5.69 -5.59
C VAL A 197 -0.17 -6.80 -4.56
N LEU A 198 -0.83 -7.94 -4.75
CA LEU A 198 -0.63 -9.14 -3.92
C LEU A 198 0.54 -9.99 -4.42
#